data_AF-A0A8T3P6W9-F1
#
_entry.id   AF-A0A8T3P6W9-F1
#
_cell.length_a   1.000
_cell.length_b   1.000
_cell.length_c   1.000
_cell.angle_alpha   90.00
_cell.angle_beta   90.00
_cell.angle_gamma   90.00
#
_symmetry.space_group_name_H-M   'P 1'
#
loop_
_entity.id
_entity.type
_entity.pdbx_description
1 polymer ?
#
loop_
_entity_poly.entity_id
_entity_poly.type
_entity_poly.pdbx_seq_one_letter_code
_entity_poly.pdbx_strand_id
1 'polypeptide(L)'
;MFPAELNELERRVVQTELVRPGLVAWYRNPGSATPASLRIAYQHEDGEWASLQPDFIIVSRRSDGTLGASIVDPHGDYLADARAKLHALAMFAARFSDQFVRVESVAKVEDGTLRVLDLADAAARTAVLAFQGAKLTALYESENSRPYD
;
A
#
# COMPACT_ATOMS: atom_id res chain seq x y z
N MET A 1 -0.11 -2.23 22.08
CA MET A 1 -0.70 -2.26 20.72
C MET A 1 -2.13 -2.79 20.86
N PHE A 2 -3.10 -2.27 20.10
CA PHE A 2 -4.43 -2.87 20.03
C PHE A 2 -4.30 -4.37 19.65
N PRO A 3 -5.10 -5.29 20.20
CA PRO A 3 -4.98 -6.72 19.91
C PRO A 3 -5.51 -7.01 18.48
N ALA A 4 -4.71 -6.68 17.48
CA ALA A 4 -4.90 -7.14 16.11
C ALA A 4 -3.94 -8.31 15.85
N GLU A 5 -4.44 -9.36 15.21
CA GLU A 5 -3.61 -10.45 14.70
C GLU A 5 -2.90 -9.95 13.44
N LEU A 6 -1.67 -9.46 13.61
CA LEU A 6 -0.82 -8.96 12.53
C LEU A 6 0.28 -9.97 12.19
N ASN A 7 0.62 -10.12 10.92
CA ASN A 7 1.80 -10.87 10.48
C ASN A 7 3.11 -10.08 10.72
N GLU A 8 4.28 -10.66 10.43
CA GLU A 8 5.58 -9.99 10.66
C GLU A 8 5.68 -8.64 9.92
N LEU A 9 5.33 -8.61 8.64
CA LEU A 9 5.44 -7.42 7.80
C LEU A 9 4.48 -6.31 8.26
N GLU A 10 3.22 -6.67 8.52
CA GLU A 10 2.21 -5.78 9.07
C GLU A 10 2.61 -5.18 10.41
N ARG A 11 3.19 -5.99 11.32
CA ARG A 11 3.69 -5.49 12.61
C ARG A 11 4.77 -4.44 12.41
N ARG A 12 5.71 -4.68 11.49
CA ARG A 12 6.77 -3.71 11.17
C ARG A 12 6.18 -2.42 10.59
N VAL A 13 5.22 -2.52 9.67
CA VAL A 13 4.52 -1.36 9.12
C VAL A 13 3.85 -0.53 10.23
N VAL A 14 3.07 -1.18 11.10
CA VAL A 14 2.40 -0.48 12.20
C VAL A 14 3.41 0.11 13.18
N GLN A 15 4.51 -0.59 13.49
CA GLN A 15 5.57 -0.06 14.36
C GLN A 15 6.23 1.19 13.78
N THR A 16 6.51 1.20 12.47
CA THR A 16 7.03 2.38 11.76
C THR A 16 6.02 3.52 11.80
N GLU A 17 4.76 3.28 11.47
CA GLU A 17 3.73 4.34 11.50
C GLU A 17 3.47 4.88 12.91
N LEU A 18 3.57 4.05 13.95
CA LEU A 18 3.39 4.44 15.37
C LEU A 18 4.37 5.52 15.84
N VAL A 19 5.55 5.60 15.24
CA VAL A 19 6.57 6.61 15.59
C VAL A 19 6.56 7.83 14.66
N ARG A 20 5.77 7.80 13.57
CA ARG A 20 5.67 8.95 12.66
C ARG A 20 4.94 10.12 13.33
N PRO A 21 5.49 11.35 13.24
CA PRO A 21 4.83 12.54 13.78
C PRO A 21 3.43 12.73 13.21
N GLY A 22 2.49 13.13 14.08
CA GLY A 22 1.13 13.44 13.68
C GLY A 22 0.22 12.22 13.49
N LEU A 23 0.69 10.98 13.68
CA LEU A 23 -0.21 9.83 13.74
C LEU A 23 -1.32 10.06 14.78
N VAL A 24 -2.56 9.79 14.39
CA VAL A 24 -3.73 9.84 15.27
C VAL A 24 -4.29 8.44 15.50
N ALA A 25 -4.44 7.65 14.44
CA ALA A 25 -4.97 6.29 14.51
C ALA A 25 -4.56 5.46 13.29
N TRP A 26 -4.74 4.15 13.37
CA TRP A 26 -4.67 3.24 12.23
C TRP A 26 -5.85 2.28 12.27
N TYR A 27 -6.27 1.82 11.09
CA TYR A 27 -7.31 0.83 10.90
C TYR A 27 -6.78 -0.29 10.03
N ARG A 28 -6.79 -1.54 10.53
CA ARG A 28 -6.55 -2.72 9.70
C ARG A 28 -7.82 -3.00 8.93
N ASN A 29 -7.81 -2.71 7.64
CA ASN A 29 -8.89 -2.99 6.73
C ASN A 29 -9.14 -4.51 6.70
N PRO A 30 -10.40 -4.99 6.77
CA PRO A 30 -10.66 -6.42 6.71
C PRO A 30 -10.23 -6.97 5.34
N GLY A 31 -9.42 -8.03 5.37
CA GLY A 31 -8.94 -8.70 4.15
C GLY A 31 -10.01 -9.47 3.39
N SER A 32 -11.21 -9.64 3.97
CA SER A 32 -12.39 -10.15 3.27
C SER A 32 -13.29 -9.00 2.82
N ALA A 33 -14.04 -9.19 1.74
CA ALA A 33 -14.93 -8.17 1.16
C ALA A 33 -16.20 -7.96 2.00
N THR A 34 -16.07 -7.31 3.16
CA THR A 34 -17.17 -6.97 4.07
C THR A 34 -17.69 -5.55 3.84
N PRO A 35 -18.86 -5.15 4.39
CA PRO A 35 -19.31 -3.76 4.36
C PRO A 35 -18.37 -2.76 5.05
N ALA A 36 -17.50 -3.23 5.94
CA ALA A 36 -16.51 -2.40 6.61
C ALA A 36 -15.22 -2.22 5.80
N SER A 37 -15.06 -2.97 4.70
CA SER A 37 -13.81 -2.99 3.94
C SER A 37 -13.76 -1.88 2.89
N LEU A 38 -12.65 -1.13 2.86
CA LEU A 38 -12.26 -0.39 1.67
C LEU A 38 -11.93 -1.40 0.56
N ARG A 39 -12.52 -1.20 -0.61
CA ARG A 39 -12.44 -2.13 -1.74
C ARG A 39 -12.13 -1.37 -3.02
N ILE A 40 -11.15 -1.88 -3.76
CA ILE A 40 -10.76 -1.41 -5.09
C ILE A 40 -11.09 -2.52 -6.07
N ALA A 41 -11.91 -2.23 -7.07
CA ALA A 41 -12.23 -3.21 -8.12
C ALA A 41 -11.06 -3.30 -9.10
N TYR A 42 -10.72 -4.52 -9.52
CA TYR A 42 -9.76 -4.77 -10.58
C TYR A 42 -10.14 -6.01 -11.38
N GLN A 43 -9.55 -6.18 -12.56
CA GLN A 43 -9.72 -7.38 -13.37
C GLN A 43 -8.44 -8.19 -13.40
N HIS A 44 -8.56 -9.51 -13.31
CA HIS A 44 -7.49 -10.44 -13.67
C HIS A 44 -7.24 -10.41 -15.18
N GLU A 45 -6.14 -11.04 -15.62
CA GLU A 45 -5.76 -11.06 -17.04
C GLU A 45 -6.79 -11.79 -17.93
N ASP A 46 -7.55 -12.72 -17.36
CA ASP A 46 -8.65 -13.43 -18.02
C ASP A 46 -9.97 -12.62 -18.09
N GLY A 47 -9.99 -11.42 -17.50
CA GLY A 47 -11.15 -10.52 -17.47
C GLY A 47 -12.08 -10.70 -16.27
N GLU A 48 -11.83 -11.67 -15.39
CA GLU A 48 -12.62 -11.85 -14.18
C GLU A 48 -12.45 -10.67 -13.22
N TRP A 49 -13.57 -10.16 -12.69
CA TRP A 49 -13.57 -9.09 -11.70
C TRP A 49 -13.26 -9.62 -10.31
N ALA A 50 -12.33 -8.94 -9.64
CA ALA A 50 -11.97 -9.18 -8.25
C ALA A 50 -11.93 -7.87 -7.46
N SER A 51 -11.67 -7.97 -6.16
CA SER A 51 -11.55 -6.83 -5.28
C SER A 51 -10.26 -6.90 -4.47
N LEU A 52 -9.49 -5.81 -4.51
CA LEU A 52 -8.36 -5.54 -3.65
C LEU A 52 -8.85 -4.84 -2.37
N GLN A 53 -8.38 -5.31 -1.22
CA GLN A 53 -8.56 -4.66 0.08
C GLN A 53 -7.17 -4.24 0.58
N PRO A 54 -6.76 -2.96 0.41
CA PRO A 54 -5.49 -2.48 0.93
C PRO A 54 -5.46 -2.60 2.44
N ASP A 55 -4.30 -2.88 3.01
CA ASP A 55 -4.28 -3.41 4.37
C ASP A 55 -4.54 -2.40 5.49
N PHE A 56 -3.98 -1.20 5.37
CA PHE A 56 -4.08 -0.20 6.42
C PHE A 56 -4.60 1.14 5.91
N ILE A 57 -5.49 1.73 6.71
CA ILE A 57 -5.81 3.15 6.64
C ILE A 57 -5.14 3.83 7.84
N ILE A 58 -4.22 4.75 7.56
CA ILE A 58 -3.52 5.53 8.57
C ILE A 58 -4.12 6.93 8.65
N VAL A 59 -4.59 7.33 9.82
CA VAL A 59 -5.14 8.67 10.07
C VAL A 59 -4.06 9.51 10.73
N SER A 60 -3.70 10.62 10.10
CA SER A 60 -2.70 11.57 10.59
C SER A 60 -3.24 12.99 10.63
N ARG A 61 -2.67 13.82 11.50
CA ARG A 61 -2.94 15.25 11.57
C ARG A 61 -2.03 15.99 10.59
N ARG A 62 -2.62 16.77 9.70
CA ARG A 62 -1.93 17.67 8.77
C ARG A 62 -1.40 18.91 9.49
N SER A 63 -0.51 19.64 8.82
CA SER A 63 0.06 20.90 9.34
C SER A 63 -1.00 21.99 9.60
N ASP A 64 -2.11 21.97 8.87
CA ASP A 64 -3.26 22.87 9.07
C ASP A 64 -4.20 22.42 10.22
N GLY A 65 -3.85 21.34 10.92
CA GLY A 65 -4.63 20.78 12.03
C GLY A 65 -5.74 19.81 11.60
N THR A 66 -6.05 19.70 10.31
CA THR A 66 -7.07 18.78 9.79
C THR A 66 -6.61 17.32 9.83
N LEU A 67 -7.54 16.37 9.72
CA LEU A 67 -7.23 14.95 9.65
C LEU A 67 -7.16 14.46 8.20
N GLY A 68 -6.15 13.66 7.89
CA GLY A 68 -5.96 13.03 6.59
C GLY A 68 -5.78 11.52 6.69
N ALA A 69 -6.31 10.80 5.71
CA ALA A 69 -6.13 9.37 5.57
C ALA A 69 -5.00 9.05 4.60
N SER A 70 -4.20 8.03 4.90
CA SER A 70 -3.25 7.39 3.99
C SER A 70 -3.64 5.93 3.82
N ILE A 71 -3.42 5.38 2.63
CA ILE A 71 -3.46 3.94 2.41
C ILE A 71 -2.01 3.44 2.48
N VAL A 72 -1.77 2.40 3.28
CA VAL A 72 -0.48 1.70 3.34
C VAL A 72 -0.74 0.21 3.17
N ASP A 73 -0.25 -0.36 2.08
CA ASP A 73 -0.49 -1.75 1.70
C ASP A 73 0.85 -2.53 1.70
N PRO A 74 1.15 -3.31 2.74
CA PRO A 74 2.25 -4.25 2.75
C PRO A 74 1.96 -5.44 1.83
N HIS A 75 2.79 -5.64 0.82
CA HIS A 75 2.77 -6.85 -0.01
C HIS A 75 3.80 -7.87 0.48
N GLY A 76 3.34 -9.11 0.61
CA GLY A 76 4.21 -10.29 0.65
C GLY A 76 4.54 -10.82 -0.75
N ASP A 77 5.37 -11.85 -0.81
CA ASP A 77 5.94 -12.41 -2.05
C ASP A 77 4.95 -13.21 -2.93
N TYR A 78 3.63 -13.06 -2.76
CA TYR A 78 2.64 -13.89 -3.45
C TYR A 78 2.40 -13.44 -4.91
N LEU A 79 3.12 -14.10 -5.82
CA LEU A 79 3.36 -13.68 -7.20
C LEU A 79 2.16 -13.67 -8.16
N ALA A 80 1.16 -14.52 -8.00
CA ALA A 80 0.16 -14.72 -9.07
C ALA A 80 -0.74 -13.49 -9.30
N ASP A 81 -1.24 -12.88 -8.22
CA ASP A 81 -2.17 -11.72 -8.32
C ASP A 81 -1.53 -10.39 -7.93
N ALA A 82 -0.30 -10.39 -7.41
CA ALA A 82 0.28 -9.19 -6.84
C ALA A 82 0.49 -8.07 -7.87
N ARG A 83 0.78 -8.40 -9.14
CA ARG A 83 0.95 -7.37 -10.19
C ARG A 83 -0.37 -6.66 -10.49
N ALA A 84 -1.45 -7.42 -10.71
CA ALA A 84 -2.77 -6.87 -11.00
C ALA A 84 -3.28 -6.00 -9.84
N LYS A 85 -3.06 -6.44 -8.59
CA LYS A 85 -3.36 -5.67 -7.38
C LYS A 85 -2.54 -4.38 -7.29
N LEU A 86 -1.23 -4.44 -7.53
CA LEU A 86 -0.37 -3.26 -7.51
C LEU A 86 -0.76 -2.24 -8.60
N HIS A 87 -1.08 -2.71 -9.81
CA HIS A 87 -1.64 -1.87 -10.88
C HIS A 87 -2.94 -1.21 -10.45
N ALA A 88 -3.87 -1.97 -9.87
CA ALA A 88 -5.14 -1.44 -9.40
C ALA A 88 -4.95 -0.36 -8.32
N LEU A 89 -4.03 -0.58 -7.38
CA LEU A 89 -3.70 0.42 -6.36
C LEU A 89 -3.06 1.67 -6.97
N ALA A 90 -2.17 1.53 -7.95
CA ALA A 90 -1.57 2.66 -8.66
C ALA A 90 -2.61 3.47 -9.44
N MET A 91 -3.54 2.81 -10.12
CA MET A 91 -4.66 3.45 -10.81
C MET A 91 -5.61 4.15 -9.84
N PHE A 92 -5.90 3.52 -8.70
CA PHE A 92 -6.69 4.12 -7.63
C PHE A 92 -6.02 5.39 -7.09
N ALA A 93 -4.72 5.33 -6.79
CA ALA A 93 -3.94 6.47 -6.33
C ALA A 93 -4.00 7.64 -7.32
N ALA A 94 -3.89 7.37 -8.62
CA ALA A 94 -4.01 8.39 -9.65
C ALA A 94 -5.42 9.01 -9.70
N ARG A 95 -6.48 8.20 -9.52
CA ARG A 95 -7.87 8.65 -9.62
C ARG A 95 -8.33 9.47 -8.41
N PHE A 96 -7.76 9.20 -7.24
CA PHE A 96 -8.16 9.76 -5.95
C PHE A 96 -7.00 10.50 -5.25
N SER A 97 -6.08 11.07 -6.03
CA SER A 97 -4.84 11.68 -5.53
C SER A 97 -5.05 12.85 -4.56
N ASP A 98 -6.22 13.47 -4.58
CA ASP A 98 -6.61 14.59 -3.72
C ASP A 98 -7.33 14.16 -2.43
N GLN A 99 -7.75 12.90 -2.32
CA GLN A 99 -8.51 12.40 -1.17
C GLN A 99 -7.62 11.78 -0.09
N PHE A 100 -6.43 11.31 -0.47
CA PHE A 100 -5.48 10.64 0.42
C PHE A 100 -4.19 11.46 0.56
N VAL A 101 -3.60 11.43 1.75
CA VAL A 101 -2.30 12.06 2.02
C VAL A 101 -1.18 11.26 1.37
N ARG A 102 -1.27 9.91 1.44
CA ARG A 102 -0.36 8.96 0.80
C ARG A 102 -1.14 7.76 0.33
N VAL A 103 -0.70 7.14 -0.76
CA VAL A 103 -1.09 5.78 -1.15
C VAL A 103 0.20 5.03 -1.39
N GLU A 104 0.56 4.17 -0.45
CA GLU A 104 1.87 3.54 -0.40
C GLU A 104 1.74 2.03 -0.50
N SER A 105 2.63 1.45 -1.29
CA SER A 105 2.81 0.02 -1.43
C SER A 105 4.16 -0.35 -0.82
N VAL A 106 4.18 -1.24 0.17
CA VAL A 106 5.36 -1.55 0.98
C VAL A 106 5.75 -3.01 0.79
N ALA A 107 7.04 -3.30 0.62
CA ALA A 107 7.52 -4.69 0.58
C ALA A 107 8.82 -4.85 1.36
N LYS A 108 9.07 -6.09 1.80
CA LYS A 108 10.36 -6.52 2.33
C LYS A 108 11.22 -7.00 1.15
N VAL A 109 12.38 -6.41 0.93
CA VAL A 109 13.31 -6.84 -0.13
C VAL A 109 14.31 -7.87 0.40
N GLU A 110 15.18 -8.42 -0.46
CA GLU A 110 16.03 -9.58 -0.15
C GLU A 110 16.94 -9.36 1.08
N ASP A 111 17.41 -8.12 1.31
CA ASP A 111 18.23 -7.76 2.48
C ASP A 111 17.45 -7.64 3.80
N GLY A 112 16.12 -7.81 3.76
CA GLY A 112 15.22 -7.73 4.90
C GLY A 112 14.74 -6.32 5.26
N THR A 113 15.21 -5.28 4.57
CA THR A 113 14.72 -3.90 4.74
C THR A 113 13.33 -3.73 4.13
N LEU A 114 12.58 -2.77 4.66
CA LEU A 114 11.30 -2.38 4.07
C LEU A 114 11.52 -1.24 3.08
N ARG A 115 10.90 -1.38 1.92
CA ARG A 115 10.90 -0.43 0.82
C ARG A 115 9.48 -0.01 0.51
N VAL A 116 9.31 1.24 0.08
CA VAL A 116 8.00 1.77 -0.28
C VAL A 116 8.03 2.39 -1.67
N LEU A 117 6.99 2.07 -2.44
CA LEU A 117 6.59 2.80 -3.65
C LEU A 117 5.52 3.80 -3.24
N ASP A 118 5.80 5.09 -3.39
CA ASP A 118 4.81 6.14 -3.18
C ASP A 118 3.98 6.32 -4.45
N LEU A 119 2.75 5.80 -4.45
CA LEU A 119 1.88 5.82 -5.62
C LEU A 119 1.20 7.18 -5.82
N ALA A 120 1.43 8.16 -4.94
CA ALA A 120 1.13 9.56 -5.24
C ALA A 120 2.15 10.16 -6.23
N ASP A 121 3.36 9.60 -6.33
CA ASP A 121 4.36 9.98 -7.32
C ASP A 121 4.01 9.41 -8.71
N ALA A 122 3.99 10.28 -9.72
CA ALA A 122 3.75 9.89 -11.11
C ALA A 122 4.84 8.96 -11.65
N ALA A 123 6.12 9.16 -11.29
CA ALA A 123 7.22 8.33 -11.75
C ALA A 123 7.09 6.89 -11.24
N ALA A 124 6.81 6.73 -9.94
CA ALA A 124 6.55 5.42 -9.35
C ALA A 124 5.34 4.72 -10.00
N ARG A 125 4.23 5.44 -10.24
CA ARG A 125 3.08 4.87 -10.96
C ARG A 125 3.44 4.44 -12.38
N THR A 126 4.18 5.25 -13.12
CA THR A 126 4.62 4.90 -14.48
C THR A 126 5.49 3.64 -14.47
N ALA A 127 6.44 3.53 -13.53
CA ALA A 127 7.28 2.36 -13.38
C ALA A 127 6.46 1.11 -13.05
N VAL A 128 5.51 1.20 -12.11
CA VAL A 128 4.58 0.13 -11.76
C VAL A 128 3.79 -0.33 -12.98
N LEU A 129 3.13 0.58 -13.69
CA LEU A 129 2.24 0.25 -14.81
C LEU A 129 2.99 -0.32 -16.03
N ALA A 130 4.26 0.04 -16.20
CA ALA A 130 5.12 -0.46 -17.25
C ALA A 130 5.81 -1.79 -16.89
N PHE A 131 5.72 -2.24 -15.64
CA PHE A 131 6.49 -3.38 -15.16
C PHE A 131 5.98 -4.71 -15.71
N GLN A 132 6.87 -5.44 -16.39
CA GLN A 132 6.59 -6.77 -16.96
C GLN A 132 7.40 -7.89 -16.29
N GLY A 133 8.23 -7.57 -15.29
CA GLY A 133 9.14 -8.52 -14.66
C GLY A 133 8.43 -9.58 -13.80
N ALA A 134 9.05 -10.74 -13.66
CA ALA A 134 8.46 -11.87 -12.93
C ALA A 134 8.32 -11.60 -11.43
N LYS A 135 9.30 -10.92 -10.80
CA LYS A 135 9.31 -10.61 -9.37
C LYS A 135 9.08 -9.10 -9.14
N LEU A 136 8.03 -8.75 -8.41
CA LEU A 136 7.74 -7.35 -8.07
C LEU A 136 8.81 -6.71 -7.19
N THR A 137 9.62 -7.49 -6.46
CA THR A 137 10.73 -6.99 -5.63
C THR A 137 11.67 -6.07 -6.42
N ALA A 138 11.84 -6.30 -7.73
CA ALA A 138 12.65 -5.45 -8.60
C ALA A 138 12.14 -3.99 -8.66
N LEU A 139 10.83 -3.73 -8.51
CA LEU A 139 10.30 -2.37 -8.42
C LEU A 139 10.75 -1.70 -7.11
N TYR A 140 10.74 -2.45 -6.02
CA TYR A 140 11.13 -1.98 -4.69
C TYR A 140 12.65 -1.83 -4.53
N GLU A 141 13.45 -2.48 -5.37
CA GLU A 141 14.90 -2.31 -5.44
C GLU A 141 15.33 -1.23 -6.44
N SER A 142 14.38 -0.65 -7.18
CA SER A 142 14.64 0.42 -8.14
C SER A 142 14.74 1.81 -7.49
N GLU A 143 15.17 2.79 -8.29
CA GLU A 143 15.21 4.21 -7.92
C GLU A 143 13.82 4.81 -7.62
N ASN A 144 12.73 4.15 -8.03
CA ASN A 144 11.36 4.62 -7.79
C ASN A 144 10.84 4.30 -6.38
N SER A 145 11.65 3.63 -5.55
CA SER A 145 11.31 3.34 -4.16
C SER A 145 12.21 4.11 -3.20
N ARG A 146 11.75 4.27 -1.96
CA ARG A 146 12.58 4.79 -0.84
C ARG A 146 12.52 3.83 0.37
N PRO A 147 13.46 3.95 1.34
CA PRO A 147 13.34 3.21 2.58
C PRO A 147 11.98 3.50 3.22
N TYR A 148 11.42 2.49 3.87
CA TYR A 148 10.24 2.65 4.69
C TYR A 148 10.65 2.65 6.17
N ASP A 149 10.99 3.85 6.64
CA ASP A 149 11.53 4.18 7.95
C ASP A 149 10.67 5.21 8.71
#